data_AF-A0AAE8DHP4-F1
#
_entry.id   AF-A0AAE8DHP4-F1
#
_cell.length_a   1.000
_cell.length_b   1.000
_cell.length_c   1.000
_cell.angle_alpha   90.00
_cell.angle_beta   90.00
_cell.angle_gamma   90.00
#
_symmetry.space_group_name_H-M   'P 1'
#
loop_
_entity.id
_entity.type
_entity.pdbx_description
1 polymer ?
#
loop_
_entity_poly.entity_id
_entity_poly.type
_entity_poly.pdbx_seq_one_letter_code
_entity_poly.pdbx_strand_id
1 'polypeptide(L)'
;MKRNTEELKEKLISVGIEEIRTNGIDRMSMRTIAQKCGVTHGAPYKHFGSKDRYIQVVMEHLSMFFLTNMIQGIDTSIDARTQLTLMGCNFVRFAQEETYLFEALFIKFPYNYLELSQETISVNSSLPGFEHFKSVALRLKDEENLSSSDAEILIHFWSFIAGLALLVRSPVGESFKENDVQKTVSTMLDIYIKGDS
;
A
#
# COMPACT_ATOMS: atom_id res chain seq x y z
N MET A 1 1.13 -11.35 -34.57
CA MET A 1 0.54 -10.03 -34.24
C MET A 1 0.08 -9.88 -32.78
N LYS A 2 0.20 -10.89 -31.89
CA LYS A 2 -0.21 -10.82 -30.46
C LYS A 2 0.72 -9.98 -29.56
N ARG A 3 2.02 -9.86 -29.87
CA ARG A 3 3.00 -9.10 -29.04
C ARG A 3 2.60 -7.63 -28.85
N ASN A 4 2.15 -6.96 -29.90
CA ASN A 4 1.79 -5.53 -29.86
C ASN A 4 0.55 -5.24 -28.99
N THR A 5 -0.36 -6.20 -28.82
CA THR A 5 -1.59 -6.03 -28.02
C THR A 5 -1.31 -6.10 -26.52
N GLU A 6 -0.53 -7.09 -26.06
CA GLU A 6 -0.17 -7.19 -24.64
C GLU A 6 0.85 -6.10 -24.24
N GLU A 7 1.83 -5.81 -25.10
CA GLU A 7 2.77 -4.70 -24.88
C GLU A 7 2.04 -3.35 -24.74
N LEU A 8 1.00 -3.11 -25.55
CA LEU A 8 0.17 -1.91 -25.41
C LEU A 8 -0.63 -1.91 -24.11
N LYS A 9 -1.19 -3.06 -23.70
CA LYS A 9 -1.92 -3.17 -22.44
C LYS A 9 -1.03 -2.83 -21.25
N GLU A 10 0.18 -3.40 -21.18
CA GLU A 10 1.17 -3.09 -20.14
C GLU A 10 1.58 -1.62 -20.18
N LYS A 11 1.79 -1.05 -21.37
CA LYS A 11 2.08 0.39 -21.54
C LYS A 11 0.94 1.26 -21.03
N LEU A 12 -0.32 0.89 -21.27
CA LEU A 12 -1.49 1.62 -20.79
C LEU A 12 -1.58 1.60 -19.25
N ILE A 13 -1.19 0.48 -18.63
CA ILE A 13 -1.16 0.34 -17.17
C ILE A 13 -0.03 1.17 -16.57
N SER A 14 1.19 1.05 -17.09
CA SER A 14 2.35 1.80 -16.58
C SER A 14 2.17 3.31 -16.71
N VAL A 15 1.67 3.79 -17.86
CA VAL A 15 1.31 5.20 -18.05
C VAL A 15 0.20 5.63 -17.10
N GLY A 16 -0.72 4.74 -16.74
CA GLY A 16 -1.73 4.97 -15.70
C GLY A 16 -1.11 5.25 -14.35
N ILE A 17 -0.18 4.39 -13.90
CA ILE A 17 0.54 4.57 -12.63
C ILE A 17 1.32 5.89 -12.64
N GLU A 18 2.04 6.21 -13.72
CA GLU A 18 2.77 7.48 -13.85
C GLU A 18 1.84 8.70 -13.84
N GLU A 19 0.65 8.59 -14.43
CA GLU A 19 -0.36 9.66 -14.37
C GLU A 19 -0.81 9.91 -12.94
N ILE A 20 -1.06 8.86 -12.14
CA ILE A 20 -1.39 9.00 -10.72
C ILE A 20 -0.23 9.63 -9.98
N ARG A 21 1.00 9.12 -10.17
CA ARG A 21 2.20 9.64 -9.51
C ARG A 21 2.40 11.14 -9.75
N THR A 22 2.08 11.62 -10.95
CA THR A 22 2.34 13.02 -11.34
C THR A 22 1.18 13.95 -11.02
N ASN A 23 -0.07 13.51 -11.27
CA ASN A 23 -1.24 14.39 -11.31
C ASN A 23 -2.34 14.00 -10.32
N GLY A 24 -2.17 12.88 -9.61
CA GLY A 24 -3.21 12.30 -8.75
C GLY A 24 -4.30 11.56 -9.54
N ILE A 25 -4.94 10.62 -8.87
CA ILE A 25 -5.94 9.73 -9.48
C ILE A 25 -7.19 10.47 -10.01
N ASP A 26 -7.58 11.58 -9.39
CA ASP A 26 -8.77 12.35 -9.79
C ASP A 26 -8.66 12.98 -11.18
N ARG A 27 -7.43 13.25 -11.62
CA ARG A 27 -7.14 13.83 -12.94
C ARG A 27 -7.04 12.80 -14.05
N MET A 28 -7.07 11.51 -13.70
CA MET A 28 -6.94 10.43 -14.67
C MET A 28 -8.17 10.35 -15.59
N SER A 29 -7.90 10.31 -16.90
CA SER A 29 -8.91 10.08 -17.93
C SER A 29 -8.40 9.13 -19.02
N MET A 30 -9.29 8.32 -19.58
CA MET A 30 -8.96 7.43 -20.71
C MET A 30 -8.36 8.20 -21.89
N ARG A 31 -8.79 9.46 -22.08
CA ARG A 31 -8.28 10.35 -23.13
C ARG A 31 -6.82 10.71 -22.90
N THR A 32 -6.47 11.12 -21.68
CA THR A 32 -5.11 11.48 -21.27
C THR A 32 -4.16 10.29 -21.43
N ILE A 33 -4.60 9.11 -20.98
CA ILE A 33 -3.82 7.86 -21.10
C ILE A 33 -3.58 7.48 -22.57
N ALA A 34 -4.62 7.48 -23.40
CA ALA A 34 -4.48 7.18 -24.83
C ALA A 34 -3.48 8.13 -25.51
N GLN A 35 -3.58 9.42 -25.21
CA GLN A 35 -2.68 10.44 -25.75
C GLN A 35 -1.23 10.20 -25.32
N LYS A 36 -0.97 9.96 -24.03
CA LYS A 36 0.37 9.66 -23.50
C LYS A 36 0.95 8.36 -24.08
N CYS A 37 0.11 7.38 -24.40
CA CYS A 37 0.54 6.16 -25.05
C CYS A 37 0.74 6.29 -26.58
N GLY A 38 0.32 7.40 -27.20
CA GLY A 38 0.40 7.63 -28.64
C GLY A 38 -0.62 6.82 -29.46
N VAL A 39 -1.77 6.50 -28.86
CA VAL A 39 -2.82 5.67 -29.48
C VAL A 39 -4.15 6.41 -29.60
N THR A 40 -5.06 5.86 -30.40
CA THR A 40 -6.40 6.45 -30.57
C THR A 40 -7.21 6.37 -29.28
N HIS A 41 -8.15 7.30 -29.10
CA HIS A 41 -8.99 7.37 -27.90
C HIS A 41 -9.79 6.08 -27.62
N GLY A 42 -10.12 5.30 -28.66
CA GLY A 42 -10.82 4.02 -28.51
C GLY A 42 -9.91 2.84 -28.14
N ALA A 43 -8.58 2.96 -28.27
CA ALA A 43 -7.66 1.85 -28.03
C ALA A 43 -7.72 1.33 -26.59
N PRO A 44 -7.68 2.17 -25.53
CA PRO A 44 -7.80 1.67 -24.16
C PRO A 44 -9.10 0.91 -23.89
N TYR A 45 -10.23 1.39 -24.43
CA TYR A 45 -11.54 0.73 -24.27
C TYR A 45 -11.56 -0.68 -24.88
N LYS A 46 -10.76 -0.95 -25.92
CA LYS A 46 -10.63 -2.30 -26.48
C LYS A 46 -9.94 -3.29 -25.52
N HIS A 47 -9.08 -2.81 -24.62
CA HIS A 47 -8.38 -3.66 -23.65
C HIS A 47 -9.15 -3.81 -22.34
N PHE A 48 -9.79 -2.75 -21.88
CA PHE A 48 -10.35 -2.69 -20.53
C PHE A 48 -11.89 -2.63 -20.50
N GLY A 49 -12.56 -2.34 -21.62
CA GLY A 49 -14.02 -2.24 -21.71
C GLY A 49 -14.61 -0.96 -21.13
N SER A 50 -14.20 -0.55 -19.92
CA SER A 50 -14.68 0.66 -19.25
C SER A 50 -13.55 1.41 -18.52
N LYS A 51 -13.82 2.66 -18.13
CA LYS A 51 -12.90 3.46 -17.30
C LYS A 51 -12.72 2.81 -15.92
N ASP A 52 -13.79 2.33 -15.32
CA ASP A 52 -13.75 1.73 -13.98
C ASP A 52 -12.91 0.45 -13.98
N ARG A 53 -13.07 -0.40 -15.00
CA ARG A 53 -12.26 -1.60 -15.15
C ARG A 53 -10.79 -1.27 -15.41
N TYR A 54 -10.49 -0.22 -16.17
CA TYR A 54 -9.13 0.26 -16.34
C TYR A 54 -8.52 0.73 -15.02
N ILE A 55 -9.23 1.56 -14.25
CA ILE A 55 -8.78 2.02 -12.93
C ILE A 55 -8.52 0.84 -12.01
N GLN A 56 -9.43 -0.15 -11.95
CA GLN A 56 -9.24 -1.35 -11.13
C GLN A 56 -7.93 -2.07 -11.48
N VAL A 57 -7.65 -2.30 -12.77
CA VAL A 57 -6.42 -2.97 -13.21
C VAL A 57 -5.18 -2.13 -12.87
N VAL A 58 -5.23 -0.80 -13.02
CA VAL A 58 -4.14 0.09 -12.61
C VAL A 58 -3.90 0.02 -11.11
N MET A 59 -4.97 0.02 -10.30
CA MET A 59 -4.87 -0.10 -8.84
C MET A 59 -4.31 -1.45 -8.39
N GLU A 60 -4.65 -2.55 -9.07
CA GLU A 60 -4.06 -3.88 -8.83
C GLU A 60 -2.54 -3.90 -9.10
N HIS A 61 -2.06 -3.21 -10.14
CA HIS A 61 -0.62 -3.12 -10.41
C HIS A 61 0.08 -2.17 -9.44
N LEU A 62 -0.60 -1.08 -9.07
CA LEU A 62 -0.10 -0.16 -8.06
C LEU A 62 0.02 -0.86 -6.68
N SER A 63 -0.90 -1.75 -6.32
CA SER A 63 -0.82 -2.49 -5.06
C SER A 63 0.34 -3.51 -5.05
N MET A 64 0.70 -4.07 -6.21
CA MET A 64 1.92 -4.86 -6.37
C MET A 64 3.19 -4.01 -6.24
N PHE A 65 3.22 -2.83 -6.86
CA PHE A 65 4.33 -1.88 -6.69
C PHE A 65 4.50 -1.47 -5.22
N PHE A 66 3.40 -1.20 -4.52
CA PHE A 66 3.40 -0.94 -3.09
C PHE A 66 3.99 -2.11 -2.28
N LEU A 67 3.58 -3.36 -2.55
CA LEU A 67 4.16 -4.55 -1.90
C LEU A 67 5.68 -4.57 -2.06
N THR A 68 6.20 -4.39 -3.29
CA THR A 68 7.65 -4.39 -3.54
C THR A 68 8.39 -3.33 -2.72
N ASN A 69 7.81 -2.14 -2.58
CA ASN A 69 8.38 -1.08 -1.74
C ASN A 69 8.28 -1.42 -0.24
N MET A 70 7.16 -2.00 0.19
CA MET A 70 6.91 -2.33 1.60
C MET A 70 7.90 -3.36 2.15
N ILE A 71 8.27 -4.36 1.33
CA ILE A 71 9.19 -5.44 1.73
C ILE A 71 10.65 -5.17 1.33
N GLN A 72 10.95 -4.01 0.76
CA GLN A 72 12.28 -3.70 0.24
C GLN A 72 13.33 -3.76 1.35
N GLY A 73 14.38 -4.57 1.12
CA GLY A 73 15.52 -4.68 2.04
C GLY A 73 15.24 -5.46 3.32
N ILE A 74 14.08 -6.12 3.43
CA ILE A 74 13.69 -6.91 4.61
C ILE A 74 14.10 -8.36 4.39
N ASP A 75 14.96 -8.88 5.27
CA ASP A 75 15.29 -10.29 5.34
C ASP A 75 14.15 -11.05 6.04
N THR A 76 13.61 -12.08 5.39
CA THR A 76 12.49 -12.87 5.92
C THR A 76 12.89 -13.80 7.07
N SER A 77 14.18 -14.01 7.31
CA SER A 77 14.71 -14.89 8.37
C SER A 77 14.83 -14.21 9.74
N ILE A 78 14.74 -12.88 9.81
CA ILE A 78 14.80 -12.14 11.09
C ILE A 78 13.46 -12.21 11.85
N ASP A 79 13.47 -11.82 13.11
CA ASP A 79 12.28 -11.82 13.97
C ASP A 79 11.15 -10.91 13.45
N ALA A 80 9.90 -11.25 13.77
CA ALA A 80 8.74 -10.54 13.27
C ALA A 80 8.70 -9.07 13.74
N ARG A 81 9.21 -8.78 14.94
CA ARG A 81 9.27 -7.41 15.48
C ARG A 81 10.17 -6.52 14.63
N THR A 82 11.35 -7.00 14.28
CA THR A 82 12.29 -6.30 13.40
C THR A 82 11.69 -6.14 12.00
N GLN A 83 11.05 -7.16 11.43
CA GLN A 83 10.38 -7.05 10.14
C GLN A 83 9.26 -6.00 10.16
N LEU A 84 8.37 -6.00 11.14
CA LEU A 84 7.31 -4.98 11.27
C LEU A 84 7.87 -3.57 11.43
N THR A 85 8.98 -3.42 12.14
CA THR A 85 9.66 -2.13 12.28
C THR A 85 10.13 -1.61 10.93
N LEU A 86 10.81 -2.45 10.14
CA LEU A 86 11.29 -2.09 8.80
C LEU A 86 10.14 -1.86 7.82
N MET A 87 9.09 -2.70 7.86
CA MET A 87 7.88 -2.52 7.06
C MET A 87 7.20 -1.19 7.36
N GLY A 88 7.12 -0.80 8.64
CA GLY A 88 6.59 0.49 9.05
C GLY A 88 7.40 1.67 8.49
N CYS A 89 8.74 1.56 8.52
CA CYS A 89 9.60 2.57 7.91
C CYS A 89 9.37 2.68 6.40
N ASN A 90 9.33 1.55 5.70
CA ASN A 90 9.07 1.50 4.26
C ASN A 90 7.68 2.04 3.90
N PHE A 91 6.66 1.75 4.71
CA PHE A 91 5.30 2.27 4.54
C PHE A 91 5.24 3.79 4.67
N VAL A 92 5.90 4.34 5.71
CA VAL A 92 5.99 5.78 5.94
C VAL A 92 6.79 6.47 4.84
N ARG A 93 7.93 5.89 4.42
CA ARG A 93 8.73 6.39 3.29
C ARG A 93 7.89 6.45 2.01
N PHE A 94 7.15 5.39 1.70
CA PHE A 94 6.25 5.36 0.55
C PHE A 94 5.19 6.47 0.64
N ALA A 95 4.64 6.73 1.83
CA ALA A 95 3.69 7.82 2.03
C ALA A 95 4.28 9.21 1.73
N GLN A 96 5.56 9.42 2.02
CA GLN A 96 6.29 10.67 1.78
C GLN A 96 6.73 10.81 0.32
N GLU A 97 7.44 9.82 -0.21
CA GLU A 97 8.06 9.85 -1.54
C GLU A 97 7.04 9.67 -2.67
N GLU A 98 6.02 8.85 -2.46
CA GLU A 98 5.02 8.48 -3.46
C GLU A 98 3.63 9.02 -3.08
N THR A 99 3.58 10.30 -2.70
CA THR A 99 2.42 11.00 -2.10
C THR A 99 1.08 10.71 -2.80
N TYR A 100 1.01 10.87 -4.14
CA TYR A 100 -0.24 10.65 -4.88
C TYR A 100 -0.59 9.18 -5.08
N LEU A 101 0.41 8.28 -5.11
CA LEU A 101 0.17 6.85 -5.16
C LEU A 101 -0.37 6.35 -3.81
N PHE A 102 0.20 6.84 -2.71
CA PHE A 102 -0.32 6.58 -1.36
C PHE A 102 -1.76 7.09 -1.23
N GLU A 103 -2.05 8.32 -1.70
CA GLU A 103 -3.42 8.85 -1.70
C GLU A 103 -4.38 7.95 -2.47
N ALA A 104 -3.97 7.48 -3.65
CA ALA A 104 -4.79 6.61 -4.47
C ALA A 104 -5.13 5.32 -3.71
N LEU A 105 -4.15 4.66 -3.09
CA LEU A 105 -4.35 3.40 -2.38
C LEU A 105 -5.12 3.55 -1.05
N PHE A 106 -4.77 4.55 -0.23
CA PHE A 106 -5.14 4.58 1.18
C PHE A 106 -6.04 5.76 1.59
N ILE A 107 -6.32 6.73 0.72
CA ILE A 107 -7.13 7.92 1.07
C ILE A 107 -8.32 8.16 0.14
N LYS A 108 -8.14 8.04 -1.18
CA LYS A 108 -9.19 8.31 -2.19
C LYS A 108 -9.96 7.07 -2.61
N PHE A 109 -9.31 5.91 -2.71
CA PHE A 109 -9.99 4.63 -2.92
C PHE A 109 -10.03 3.70 -1.69
N PRO A 110 -9.94 4.16 -0.41
CA PRO A 110 -9.80 3.25 0.73
C PRO A 110 -11.06 2.39 0.96
N TYR A 111 -12.18 2.75 0.34
CA TYR A 111 -13.50 2.26 0.73
C TYR A 111 -13.90 0.89 0.19
N ASN A 112 -13.09 0.26 -0.66
CA ASN A 112 -13.32 -1.12 -1.11
C ASN A 112 -12.03 -1.96 -0.98
N TYR A 113 -11.30 -1.82 0.12
CA TYR A 113 -10.18 -2.73 0.42
C TYR A 113 -10.37 -3.46 1.73
N LEU A 114 -10.56 -2.81 2.88
CA LEU A 114 -10.54 -3.48 4.18
C LEU A 114 -11.95 -3.69 4.75
N GLU A 115 -12.30 -4.94 5.00
CA GLU A 115 -13.50 -5.34 5.73
C GLU A 115 -13.10 -5.80 7.13
N LEU A 116 -13.63 -5.11 8.14
CA LEU A 116 -13.42 -5.45 9.55
C LEU A 116 -14.50 -6.45 9.98
N SER A 117 -14.06 -7.62 10.45
CA SER A 117 -14.91 -8.57 11.15
C SER A 117 -14.47 -8.68 12.62
N GLN A 118 -15.26 -9.37 13.44
CA GLN A 118 -14.88 -9.66 14.82
C GLN A 118 -13.64 -10.57 14.93
N GLU A 119 -13.32 -11.32 13.86
CA GLU A 119 -12.26 -12.32 13.85
C GLU A 119 -10.99 -11.80 13.19
N THR A 120 -11.09 -10.93 12.18
CA THR A 120 -9.93 -10.46 11.42
C THR A 120 -10.22 -9.20 10.59
N ILE A 121 -9.18 -8.70 9.93
CA ILE A 121 -9.30 -7.77 8.80
C ILE A 121 -9.15 -8.57 7.51
N SER A 122 -10.16 -8.57 6.66
CA SER A 122 -10.12 -9.14 5.31
C SER A 122 -9.96 -8.06 4.25
N VAL A 123 -9.37 -8.41 3.11
CA VAL A 123 -9.30 -7.52 1.97
C VAL A 123 -10.29 -7.96 0.88
N ASN A 124 -11.23 -7.10 0.48
CA ASN A 124 -12.22 -7.40 -0.58
C ASN A 124 -11.73 -7.10 -2.01
N SER A 125 -10.46 -6.71 -2.14
CA SER A 125 -9.73 -6.60 -3.41
C SER A 125 -8.22 -6.78 -3.20
N SER A 126 -7.42 -6.80 -4.26
CA SER A 126 -5.99 -7.18 -4.15
C SER A 126 -5.13 -6.10 -3.48
N LEU A 127 -4.77 -6.31 -2.20
CA LEU A 127 -3.81 -5.48 -1.46
C LEU A 127 -2.73 -6.36 -0.78
N PRO A 128 -1.84 -6.99 -1.57
CA PRO A 128 -0.93 -8.01 -1.06
C PRO A 128 0.10 -7.48 -0.05
N GLY A 129 0.41 -6.18 -0.07
CA GLY A 129 1.21 -5.56 0.99
C GLY A 129 0.56 -5.64 2.37
N PHE A 130 -0.77 -5.48 2.45
CA PHE A 130 -1.51 -5.66 3.69
C PHE A 130 -1.52 -7.13 4.13
N GLU A 131 -1.72 -8.07 3.20
CA GLU A 131 -1.67 -9.50 3.51
C GLU A 131 -0.29 -9.94 4.04
N HIS A 132 0.78 -9.38 3.48
CA HIS A 132 2.13 -9.62 3.99
C HIS A 132 2.30 -9.05 5.40
N PHE A 133 1.86 -7.82 5.64
CA PHE A 133 1.84 -7.21 6.96
C PHE A 133 1.06 -8.05 7.97
N LYS A 134 -0.14 -8.52 7.60
CA LYS A 134 -0.98 -9.40 8.42
C LYS A 134 -0.23 -10.66 8.81
N SER A 135 0.43 -11.33 7.84
CA SER A 135 1.21 -12.53 8.13
C SER A 135 2.34 -12.27 9.13
N VAL A 136 3.06 -11.15 9.02
CA VAL A 136 4.14 -10.83 9.96
C VAL A 136 3.60 -10.41 11.34
N ALA A 137 2.48 -9.67 11.39
CA ALA A 137 1.82 -9.28 12.63
C ALA A 137 1.32 -10.49 13.44
N LEU A 138 0.73 -11.48 12.77
CA LEU A 138 0.31 -12.71 13.43
C LEU A 138 1.49 -13.59 13.84
N ARG A 139 2.59 -13.58 13.07
CA ARG A 139 3.82 -14.24 13.52
C ARG A 139 4.41 -13.58 14.77
N LEU A 140 4.37 -12.25 14.89
CA LEU A 140 4.78 -11.56 16.12
C LEU A 140 3.96 -12.03 17.31
N LYS A 141 2.63 -12.15 17.15
CA LYS A 141 1.74 -12.68 18.19
C LYS A 141 2.24 -14.02 18.71
N ASP A 142 2.58 -14.94 17.81
CA ASP A 142 3.08 -16.27 18.16
C ASP A 142 4.47 -16.23 18.79
N GLU A 143 5.39 -15.44 18.24
CA GLU A 143 6.79 -15.29 18.73
C GLU A 143 6.83 -14.71 20.15
N GLU A 144 5.96 -13.74 20.46
CA GLU A 144 5.91 -13.03 21.74
C GLU A 144 4.83 -13.56 22.70
N ASN A 145 4.06 -14.58 22.30
CA ASN A 145 2.95 -15.16 23.07
C ASN A 145 1.89 -14.14 23.51
N LEU A 146 1.52 -13.23 22.60
CA LEU A 146 0.55 -12.17 22.83
C LEU A 146 -0.87 -12.72 23.07
N SER A 147 -1.59 -12.15 24.03
CA SER A 147 -2.92 -12.61 24.45
C SER A 147 -4.06 -11.98 23.65
N SER A 148 -3.83 -10.82 23.03
CA SER A 148 -4.78 -10.12 22.15
C SER A 148 -5.29 -11.00 21.00
N SER A 149 -6.53 -10.75 20.59
CA SER A 149 -7.09 -11.39 19.39
C SER A 149 -6.38 -10.94 18.11
N ASP A 150 -6.48 -11.74 17.03
CA ASP A 150 -5.90 -11.40 15.73
C ASP A 150 -6.45 -10.07 15.20
N ALA A 151 -7.77 -9.86 15.33
CA ALA A 151 -8.42 -8.62 14.95
C ALA A 151 -7.85 -7.41 15.70
N GLU A 152 -7.68 -7.50 17.03
CA GLU A 152 -7.14 -6.40 17.85
C GLU A 152 -5.72 -6.04 17.44
N ILE A 153 -4.82 -7.02 17.30
CA ILE A 153 -3.43 -6.79 16.89
C ILE A 153 -3.37 -6.10 15.53
N LEU A 154 -4.13 -6.61 14.55
CA LEU A 154 -4.17 -6.05 13.21
C LEU A 154 -4.73 -4.62 13.21
N ILE A 155 -5.81 -4.36 13.95
CA ILE A 155 -6.40 -3.02 14.07
C ILE A 155 -5.40 -2.06 14.71
N HIS A 156 -4.78 -2.43 15.83
CA HIS A 156 -3.86 -1.56 16.56
C HIS A 156 -2.63 -1.20 15.71
N PHE A 157 -1.96 -2.21 15.15
CA PHE A 157 -0.75 -1.99 14.36
C PHE A 157 -1.03 -1.25 13.06
N TRP A 158 -2.09 -1.63 12.33
CA TRP A 158 -2.44 -0.97 11.08
C TRP A 158 -2.92 0.47 11.31
N SER A 159 -3.76 0.71 12.31
CA SER A 159 -4.22 2.06 12.64
C SER A 159 -3.07 2.98 13.04
N PHE A 160 -2.13 2.46 13.83
CA PHE A 160 -0.94 3.22 14.21
C PHE A 160 -0.09 3.58 13.00
N ILE A 161 0.26 2.62 12.14
CA ILE A 161 1.19 2.89 11.04
C ILE A 161 0.54 3.72 9.92
N ALA A 162 -0.75 3.50 9.65
CA ALA A 162 -1.54 4.34 8.76
C ALA A 162 -1.67 5.77 9.29
N GLY A 163 -1.95 5.93 10.59
CA GLY A 163 -2.01 7.24 11.25
C GLY A 163 -0.67 7.97 11.22
N LEU A 164 0.43 7.27 11.51
CA LEU A 164 1.78 7.83 11.44
C LEU A 164 2.11 8.30 10.02
N ALA A 165 1.79 7.50 9.00
CA ALA A 165 1.97 7.87 7.60
C ALA A 165 1.18 9.13 7.20
N LEU A 166 -0.01 9.34 7.75
CA LEU A 166 -0.78 10.57 7.54
C LEU A 166 -0.14 11.77 8.26
N LEU A 167 0.35 11.58 9.49
CA LEU A 167 0.99 12.64 10.27
C LEU A 167 2.29 13.12 9.65
N VAL A 168 3.15 12.22 9.17
CA VAL A 168 4.44 12.60 8.56
C VAL A 168 4.30 13.33 7.21
N ARG A 169 3.11 13.27 6.60
CA ARG A 169 2.77 14.03 5.38
C ARG A 169 2.21 15.41 5.69
N SER A 170 1.87 15.70 6.95
CA SER A 170 1.45 17.03 7.37
C SER A 170 2.67 17.95 7.52
N PRO A 171 2.49 19.28 7.61
CA PRO A 171 3.60 20.21 7.88
C PRO A 171 4.40 19.87 9.16
N VAL A 172 3.79 19.17 10.12
CA VAL A 172 4.46 18.68 11.34
C VAL A 172 5.47 17.55 11.04
N GLY A 173 5.30 16.88 9.90
CA GLY A 173 6.14 15.78 9.44
C GLY A 173 7.45 16.19 8.76
N GLU A 174 7.66 17.48 8.43
CA GLU A 174 8.91 17.95 7.81
C GLU A 174 10.15 17.69 8.68
N SER A 175 9.97 17.54 10.00
CA SER A 175 11.03 17.19 10.93
C SER A 175 11.21 15.69 11.19
N PHE A 176 10.31 14.82 10.67
CA PHE A 176 10.38 13.36 10.90
C PHE A 176 11.42 12.73 9.97
N LYS A 177 12.60 12.42 10.52
CA LYS A 177 13.64 11.67 9.79
C LYS A 177 13.35 10.17 9.86
N GLU A 178 13.94 9.40 8.95
CA GLU A 178 13.82 7.94 8.92
C GLU A 178 14.14 7.28 10.28
N ASN A 179 15.19 7.76 10.97
CA ASN A 179 15.54 7.28 12.31
C ASN A 179 14.44 7.56 13.36
N ASP A 180 13.70 8.67 13.23
CA ASP A 180 12.61 9.01 14.15
C ASP A 180 11.41 8.09 13.91
N VAL A 181 11.12 7.77 12.65
CA VAL A 181 10.09 6.79 12.26
C VAL A 181 10.44 5.42 12.83
N GLN A 182 11.65 4.93 12.59
CA GLN A 182 12.09 3.62 13.08
C GLN A 182 11.99 3.52 14.60
N LYS A 183 12.48 4.54 15.31
CA LYS A 183 12.39 4.61 16.78
C LYS A 183 10.93 4.63 17.25
N THR A 184 10.07 5.39 16.57
CA THR A 184 8.64 5.51 16.91
C THR A 184 7.92 4.19 16.73
N VAL A 185 8.13 3.49 15.61
CA VAL A 185 7.53 2.17 15.34
C VAL A 185 8.05 1.12 16.33
N SER A 186 9.36 1.03 16.53
CA SER A 186 9.94 0.09 17.49
C SER A 186 9.45 0.32 18.91
N THR A 187 9.33 1.59 19.34
CA THR A 187 8.85 1.93 20.69
C THR A 187 7.38 1.55 20.85
N MET A 188 6.54 1.75 19.82
CA MET A 188 5.14 1.33 19.85
C MET A 188 5.04 -0.18 20.03
N LEU A 189 5.77 -0.96 19.24
CA LEU A 189 5.79 -2.43 19.36
C LEU A 189 6.26 -2.87 20.76
N ASP A 190 7.30 -2.25 21.31
CA ASP A 190 7.79 -2.57 22.67
C ASP A 190 6.74 -2.29 23.75
N ILE A 191 6.01 -1.18 23.63
CA ILE A 191 4.92 -0.84 24.56
C ILE A 191 3.78 -1.85 24.42
N TYR A 192 3.42 -2.21 23.19
CA TYR A 192 2.35 -3.18 22.92
C TYR A 192 2.69 -4.54 23.51
N ILE A 193 3.85 -5.09 23.18
CA ILE A 193 4.30 -6.40 23.64
C ILE A 193 4.30 -6.46 25.17
N LYS A 194 4.83 -5.43 25.85
CA LYS A 194 4.84 -5.37 27.32
C LYS A 194 3.46 -5.19 27.95
N GLY A 195 2.53 -4.57 27.22
CA GLY A 195 1.18 -4.31 27.70
C GLY A 195 0.22 -5.49 27.51
N ASP A 196 0.54 -6.38 26.58
CA ASP A 196 -0.31 -7.51 26.17
C ASP A 196 0.19 -8.88 26.69
N SER A 197 1.36 -8.89 27.33
CA SER A 197 1.99 -10.06 27.96
C SER A 197 1.46 -10.37 29.36
#